data_AF-A0A7C6BZB6-F1
#
_entry.id   AF-A0A7C6BZB6-F1
#
_cell.length_a   1.000
_cell.length_b   1.000
_cell.length_c   1.000
_cell.angle_alpha   90.00
_cell.angle_beta   90.00
_cell.angle_gamma   90.00
#
_symmetry.space_group_name_H-M   'P 1'
#
loop_
_entity.id
_entity.type
_entity.pdbx_description
1 polymer ?
#
loop_
_entity_poly.entity_id
_entity_poly.type
_entity_poly.pdbx_seq_one_letter_code
_entity_poly.pdbx_strand_id
1 'polypeptide(L)'
;MSDVSEFLQSYSEKLQQGIADADMPSELTEQFVFDSLIKQDDGKEVYFITRKSDGLRAVLRITSAESGEDAVTEGMVLTKLDHPAIPKMLGTWEHNGRSFMVREYFAGDDLNAFIRKHGTLSREMLFNITLQLCDILTYIHGQNPAVIHRDIKPENIIISGKSDVKLIDFGIARDFKSETDSDRDTQIAGTRSYMAPEQFGSEQTDHRADIYSLGMVMVFMATGKTKRHNLKTIYPYKELVSIIEKCLRKDRDQRFKTAKRLRNKILWVQRQFTKKILVSAGICFLIAAAFLSGLFIGQKRGFQNGVDFIMDIPVDKNRPFTEEELIEPITFGSEYLDLAVRNILNKQQGDTIYRTEVNNRIDEIRIYGTYILHPDLEDELLKTHVGKGTVSYITDTGFRIDGRGDISSLTDIPNMYYLRNLILTSQSISDLSPLTGMKLEKINLSNNFVGNLLPLKDMVTLRELDVCQNPLRDLTPISRLLSLESLDISQTQVTDLMPLAELTKLQTLQLEYCDIEDIRVLAKLPNLQEVDLSNTLITDLSPLIRQHNPVTVRCVGLPRNVVDAVRNNPGIVLIEE
;
A
#
# COMPACT_ATOMS: atom_id res chain seq x y z
N MET A 1 48.57 18.60 26.52
CA MET A 1 49.52 18.15 25.47
C MET A 1 50.78 17.51 26.06
N SER A 2 51.20 17.78 27.32
CA SER A 2 52.40 17.17 27.91
C SER A 2 52.27 15.67 28.21
N ASP A 3 51.15 15.19 28.77
CA ASP A 3 50.97 13.77 29.13
C ASP A 3 51.02 12.80 27.94
N VAL A 4 50.47 13.20 26.79
CA VAL A 4 50.51 12.37 25.57
C VAL A 4 51.92 12.37 24.98
N SER A 5 52.64 13.49 25.07
CA SER A 5 54.02 13.60 24.58
C SER A 5 54.98 12.77 25.43
N GLU A 6 54.83 12.80 26.76
CA GLU A 6 55.62 11.98 27.69
C GLU A 6 55.31 10.48 27.53
N PHE A 7 54.04 10.12 27.34
CA PHE A 7 53.64 8.74 27.04
C PHE A 7 54.25 8.24 25.72
N LEU A 8 54.15 9.04 24.64
CA LEU A 8 54.72 8.66 23.34
C LEU A 8 56.24 8.57 23.37
N GLN A 9 56.90 9.44 24.14
CA GLN A 9 58.35 9.40 24.30
C GLN A 9 58.80 8.18 25.12
N SER A 10 58.15 7.90 26.25
CA SER A 10 58.41 6.67 27.03
C SER A 10 58.10 5.39 26.25
N TYR A 11 57.05 5.41 25.41
CA TYR A 11 56.72 4.29 24.52
C TYR A 11 57.78 4.11 23.43
N SER A 12 58.24 5.20 22.81
CA SER A 12 59.32 5.18 21.81
C SER A 12 60.62 4.65 22.39
N GLU A 13 60.99 5.06 23.61
CA GLU A 13 62.19 4.57 24.30
C GLU A 13 62.10 3.07 24.61
N LYS A 14 60.94 2.59 25.10
CA LYS A 14 60.71 1.15 25.32
C LYS A 14 60.71 0.34 24.03
N LEU A 15 60.17 0.89 22.95
CA LEU A 15 60.18 0.25 21.63
C LEU A 15 61.61 0.16 21.09
N GLN A 16 62.40 1.23 21.22
CA GLN A 16 63.82 1.24 20.82
C GLN A 16 64.65 0.27 21.66
N GLN A 17 64.40 0.19 22.97
CA GLN A 17 65.04 -0.78 23.84
C GLN A 17 64.67 -2.22 23.45
N GLY A 18 63.38 -2.50 23.19
CA GLY A 18 62.94 -3.82 22.71
C GLY A 18 63.54 -4.21 21.37
N ILE A 19 63.72 -3.26 20.44
CA ILE A 19 64.41 -3.50 19.16
C ILE A 19 65.89 -3.81 19.39
N ALA A 20 66.55 -3.11 20.32
CA ALA A 20 67.95 -3.35 20.67
C ALA A 20 68.16 -4.70 21.36
N ASP A 21 67.24 -5.08 22.26
CA ASP A 21 67.26 -6.37 22.97
C ASP A 21 66.88 -7.57 22.08
N ALA A 22 66.17 -7.31 20.97
CA ALA A 22 65.74 -8.34 20.05
C ALA A 22 66.84 -8.87 19.11
N ASP A 23 68.00 -8.19 19.05
CA ASP A 23 69.17 -8.56 18.25
C ASP A 23 68.81 -8.85 16.79
N MET A 24 68.31 -7.82 16.12
CA MET A 24 67.66 -7.91 14.81
C MET A 24 68.67 -7.89 13.65
N PRO A 25 68.39 -8.56 12.51
CA PRO A 25 69.21 -8.45 11.30
C PRO A 25 69.28 -6.98 10.81
N SER A 26 70.48 -6.52 10.44
CA SER A 26 70.69 -5.17 9.90
C SER A 26 69.79 -4.87 8.70
N GLU A 27 69.64 -5.85 7.80
CA GLU A 27 68.85 -5.73 6.58
C GLU A 27 67.37 -5.45 6.87
N LEU A 28 66.85 -5.98 7.99
CA LEU A 28 65.47 -5.78 8.41
C LEU A 28 65.25 -4.36 8.97
N THR A 29 66.18 -3.88 9.80
CA THR A 29 66.13 -2.50 10.35
C THR A 29 66.41 -1.44 9.28
N GLU A 30 67.14 -1.78 8.21
CA GLU A 30 67.36 -0.91 7.06
C GLU A 30 66.10 -0.76 6.21
N GLN A 31 65.33 -1.82 6.02
CA GLN A 31 64.16 -1.83 5.13
C GLN A 31 62.84 -1.38 5.77
N PHE A 32 62.71 -1.50 7.09
CA PHE A 32 61.45 -1.25 7.80
C PHE A 32 61.60 -0.26 8.96
N VAL A 33 60.53 0.48 9.23
CA VAL A 33 60.34 1.31 10.43
C VAL A 33 59.44 0.55 11.38
N PHE A 34 59.75 0.55 12.67
CA PHE A 34 58.95 -0.13 13.68
C PHE A 34 57.93 0.84 14.27
N ASP A 35 56.65 0.53 14.11
CA ASP A 35 55.55 1.40 14.51
C ASP A 35 55.11 1.11 15.95
N SER A 36 54.96 -0.18 16.31
CA SER A 36 54.54 -0.60 17.66
C SER A 36 54.79 -2.08 17.94
N LEU A 37 54.98 -2.43 19.21
CA LEU A 37 54.97 -3.81 19.72
C LEU A 37 53.52 -4.21 20.05
N ILE A 38 53.03 -5.27 19.40
CA ILE A 38 51.65 -5.77 19.54
C ILE A 38 51.56 -6.78 20.69
N LYS A 39 52.51 -7.71 20.73
CA LYS A 39 52.53 -8.81 21.69
C LYS A 39 53.95 -9.27 21.95
N GLN A 40 54.28 -9.51 23.22
CA GLN A 40 55.52 -10.14 23.66
C GLN A 40 55.16 -11.20 24.70
N ASP A 41 55.38 -12.46 24.36
CA ASP A 41 55.27 -13.62 25.23
C ASP A 41 56.63 -14.35 25.23
N ASP A 42 56.87 -15.23 26.20
CA ASP A 42 58.14 -15.94 26.35
C ASP A 42 58.52 -16.75 25.08
N GLY A 43 59.47 -16.21 24.31
CA GLY A 43 59.97 -16.75 23.03
C GLY A 43 59.25 -16.26 21.76
N LYS A 44 58.28 -15.32 21.84
CA LYS A 44 57.55 -14.79 20.66
C LYS A 44 57.26 -13.30 20.76
N GLU A 45 57.57 -12.58 19.68
CA GLU A 45 57.32 -11.15 19.57
C GLU A 45 56.60 -10.81 18.27
N VAL A 46 55.68 -9.85 18.32
CA VAL A 46 54.94 -9.39 17.14
C VAL A 46 54.94 -7.87 17.10
N TYR A 47 55.41 -7.29 15.99
CA TYR A 47 55.50 -5.85 15.77
C TYR A 47 54.67 -5.43 14.56
N PHE A 48 54.06 -4.24 14.63
CA PHE A 48 53.67 -3.49 13.43
C PHE A 48 54.87 -2.74 12.89
N ILE A 49 55.12 -2.90 11.60
CA ILE A 49 56.22 -2.24 10.91
C ILE A 49 55.74 -1.66 9.57
N THR A 50 56.44 -0.65 9.07
CA THR A 50 56.15 0.02 7.81
C THR A 50 57.38 -0.05 6.91
N ARG A 51 57.21 -0.53 5.67
CA ARG A 51 58.30 -0.62 4.70
C ARG A 51 58.69 0.76 4.19
N LYS A 52 59.98 1.11 4.28
CA LYS A 52 60.48 2.46 3.94
C LYS A 52 60.31 2.81 2.45
N SER A 53 60.35 1.83 1.56
CA SER A 53 60.35 2.07 0.11
C SER A 53 59.02 2.57 -0.44
N ASP A 54 57.89 2.12 0.13
CA ASP A 54 56.55 2.36 -0.42
C ASP A 54 55.47 2.61 0.65
N GLY A 55 55.84 2.62 1.93
CA GLY A 55 54.91 2.83 3.03
C GLY A 55 53.97 1.65 3.29
N LEU A 56 54.24 0.46 2.72
CA LEU A 56 53.41 -0.71 2.96
C LEU A 56 53.48 -1.13 4.44
N ARG A 57 52.30 -1.19 5.08
CA ARG A 57 52.17 -1.68 6.46
C ARG A 57 52.29 -3.20 6.50
N ALA A 58 53.01 -3.69 7.48
CA ALA A 58 53.35 -5.10 7.64
C ALA A 58 53.36 -5.51 9.10
N VAL A 59 53.34 -6.82 9.32
CA VAL A 59 53.47 -7.46 10.62
C VAL A 59 54.77 -8.25 10.62
N LEU A 60 55.64 -7.94 11.57
CA LEU A 60 56.82 -8.74 11.89
C LEU A 60 56.49 -9.70 13.02
N ARG A 61 56.77 -10.98 12.81
CA ARG A 61 56.72 -12.02 13.84
C ARG A 61 58.12 -12.57 14.07
N ILE A 62 58.50 -12.68 15.34
CA ILE A 62 59.80 -13.19 15.77
C ILE A 62 59.55 -14.41 16.65
N THR A 63 60.22 -15.52 16.35
CA THR A 63 60.14 -16.75 17.14
C THR A 63 61.54 -17.27 17.49
N SER A 64 61.73 -17.72 18.73
CA SER A 64 62.97 -18.41 19.14
C SER A 64 62.94 -19.89 18.76
N ALA A 65 64.10 -20.50 18.57
CA ALA A 65 64.24 -21.95 18.31
C ALA A 65 63.57 -22.84 19.40
N GLU A 66 63.52 -22.36 20.65
CA GLU A 66 62.90 -23.08 21.78
C GLU A 66 61.36 -23.04 21.76
N SER A 67 60.75 -22.12 20.99
CA SER A 67 59.30 -21.96 20.94
C SER A 67 58.58 -23.14 20.24
N GLY A 68 59.31 -23.93 19.45
CA GLY A 68 58.77 -25.01 18.63
C GLY A 68 57.91 -24.54 17.45
N GLU A 69 57.95 -23.25 17.11
CA GLU A 69 57.30 -22.68 15.93
C GLU A 69 58.35 -22.23 14.90
N ASP A 70 58.38 -22.93 13.78
CA ASP A 70 59.19 -22.60 12.62
C ASP A 70 58.48 -21.55 11.73
N ALA A 71 58.77 -20.28 11.99
CA ALA A 71 58.29 -19.15 11.19
C ALA A 71 58.84 -19.20 9.75
N VAL A 72 59.97 -19.85 9.50
CA VAL A 72 60.53 -19.97 8.15
C VAL A 72 59.70 -20.94 7.30
N THR A 73 59.27 -22.07 7.86
CA THR A 73 58.37 -23.02 7.18
C THR A 73 57.01 -22.42 6.82
N GLU A 74 56.39 -21.67 7.73
CA GLU A 74 55.15 -20.91 7.41
C GLU A 74 55.43 -19.88 6.30
N GLY A 75 56.60 -19.23 6.35
CA GLY A 75 57.01 -18.25 5.36
C GLY A 75 57.14 -18.84 3.96
N MET A 76 57.78 -20.00 3.83
CA MET A 76 57.91 -20.73 2.57
C MET A 76 56.57 -21.10 1.94
N VAL A 77 55.54 -21.36 2.76
CA VAL A 77 54.20 -21.66 2.22
C VAL A 77 53.53 -20.38 1.73
N LEU A 78 53.59 -19.30 2.50
CA LEU A 78 53.01 -18.02 2.10
C LEU A 78 53.63 -17.45 0.82
N THR A 79 54.93 -17.66 0.56
CA THR A 79 55.57 -17.23 -0.71
C THR A 79 54.96 -17.88 -1.96
N LYS A 80 54.31 -19.05 -1.80
CA LYS A 80 53.69 -19.81 -2.91
C LYS A 80 52.21 -19.47 -3.11
N LEU A 81 51.63 -18.64 -2.25
CA LEU A 81 50.22 -18.27 -2.29
C LEU A 81 50.06 -16.87 -2.88
N ASP A 82 49.12 -16.72 -3.80
CA ASP A 82 48.71 -15.46 -4.39
C ASP A 82 47.17 -15.34 -4.36
N HIS A 83 46.66 -14.74 -3.28
CA HIS A 83 45.23 -14.54 -3.08
C HIS A 83 44.97 -13.23 -2.32
N PRO A 84 44.00 -12.38 -2.73
CA PRO A 84 43.76 -11.07 -2.12
C PRO A 84 43.23 -11.11 -0.67
N ALA A 85 42.98 -12.30 -0.15
CA ALA A 85 42.52 -12.54 1.21
C ALA A 85 43.53 -13.30 2.09
N ILE A 86 44.77 -13.46 1.60
CA ILE A 86 45.88 -14.11 2.29
C ILE A 86 47.06 -13.12 2.28
N PRO A 87 47.77 -12.91 3.40
CA PRO A 87 48.82 -11.90 3.45
C PRO A 87 50.01 -12.30 2.59
N LYS A 88 50.56 -11.37 1.82
CA LYS A 88 51.80 -11.60 1.06
C LYS A 88 53.00 -11.72 2.00
N MET A 89 53.90 -12.64 1.69
CA MET A 89 55.22 -12.72 2.33
C MET A 89 56.11 -11.59 1.79
N LEU A 90 56.66 -10.77 2.68
CA LEU A 90 57.56 -9.67 2.33
C LEU A 90 59.03 -10.00 2.60
N GLY A 91 59.31 -10.91 3.54
CA GLY A 91 60.66 -11.43 3.77
C GLY A 91 60.76 -12.35 5.00
N THR A 92 61.82 -13.15 5.02
CA THR A 92 62.18 -14.02 6.14
C THR A 92 63.68 -13.95 6.41
N TRP A 93 64.07 -13.93 7.68
CA TRP A 93 65.46 -13.90 8.12
C TRP A 93 65.66 -14.88 9.28
N GLU A 94 66.86 -15.44 9.37
CA GLU A 94 67.33 -16.17 10.54
C GLU A 94 68.55 -15.45 11.10
N HIS A 95 68.53 -15.13 12.38
CA HIS A 95 69.65 -14.47 13.05
C HIS A 95 69.73 -14.92 14.51
N ASN A 96 70.92 -15.33 14.95
CA ASN A 96 71.23 -15.75 16.33
C ASN A 96 70.20 -16.72 16.95
N GLY A 97 69.76 -17.72 16.17
CA GLY A 97 68.81 -18.73 16.64
C GLY A 97 67.35 -18.26 16.75
N ARG A 98 67.04 -17.08 16.19
CA ARG A 98 65.68 -16.52 16.06
C ARG A 98 65.28 -16.42 14.60
N SER A 99 64.01 -16.68 14.34
CA SER A 99 63.37 -16.55 13.02
C SER A 99 62.53 -15.28 12.97
N PHE A 100 62.69 -14.49 11.91
CA PHE A 100 61.98 -13.24 11.67
C PHE A 100 61.16 -13.37 10.40
N MET A 101 59.85 -13.16 10.48
CA MET A 101 58.94 -13.23 9.34
C MET A 101 58.19 -11.92 9.19
N VAL A 102 58.26 -11.31 8.01
CA VAL A 102 57.52 -10.09 7.69
C VAL A 102 56.46 -10.40 6.63
N ARG A 103 55.20 -10.06 6.93
CA ARG A 103 54.05 -10.27 6.05
C ARG A 103 53.16 -9.03 5.97
N GLU A 104 52.38 -8.95 4.90
CA GLU A 104 51.40 -7.88 4.70
C GLU A 104 50.41 -7.75 5.88
N TYR A 105 50.11 -6.50 6.27
CA TYR A 105 49.10 -6.21 7.27
C TYR A 105 47.71 -6.00 6.65
N PHE A 106 46.70 -6.67 7.19
CA PHE A 106 45.31 -6.36 6.89
C PHE A 106 44.67 -5.48 7.96
N ALA A 107 44.16 -4.32 7.56
CA ALA A 107 43.43 -3.43 8.45
C ALA A 107 42.03 -3.99 8.77
N GLY A 108 41.69 -4.09 10.05
CA GLY A 108 40.40 -4.58 10.52
C GLY A 108 40.48 -5.16 11.93
N ASP A 109 39.32 -5.50 12.50
CA ASP A 109 39.21 -6.26 13.74
C ASP A 109 39.22 -7.76 13.42
N ASP A 110 39.88 -8.59 14.24
CA ASP A 110 39.68 -10.04 14.16
C ASP A 110 38.24 -10.42 14.53
N LEU A 111 37.75 -11.56 14.05
CA LEU A 111 36.36 -11.97 14.22
C LEU A 111 35.97 -12.14 15.70
N ASN A 112 36.91 -12.49 16.59
CA ASN A 112 36.65 -12.55 18.03
C ASN A 112 36.43 -11.15 18.61
N ALA A 113 37.34 -10.21 18.32
CA ALA A 113 37.19 -8.80 18.69
C ALA A 113 35.91 -8.18 18.11
N PHE A 114 35.60 -8.47 16.85
CA PHE A 114 34.42 -7.98 16.17
C PHE A 114 33.12 -8.43 16.87
N ILE A 115 33.00 -9.72 17.19
CA ILE A 115 31.81 -10.26 17.88
C ILE A 115 31.72 -9.76 19.32
N ARG A 116 32.83 -9.58 20.03
CA ARG A 116 32.83 -8.98 21.37
C ARG A 116 32.34 -7.53 21.35
N LYS A 117 32.69 -6.78 20.32
CA LYS A 117 32.35 -5.36 20.17
C LYS A 117 30.94 -5.12 19.63
N HIS A 118 30.49 -5.94 18.68
CA HIS A 118 29.23 -5.73 17.94
C HIS A 118 28.14 -6.77 18.20
N GLY A 119 28.45 -7.83 18.97
CA GLY A 119 27.54 -8.94 19.21
C GLY A 119 27.59 -10.00 18.10
N THR A 120 26.67 -10.98 18.19
CA THR A 120 26.57 -12.09 17.22
C THR A 120 26.09 -11.61 15.86
N LEU A 121 26.51 -12.30 14.80
CA LEU A 121 26.26 -11.86 13.42
C LEU A 121 24.84 -12.15 12.96
N SER A 122 24.31 -11.26 12.11
CA SER A 122 23.06 -11.49 11.40
C SER A 122 23.19 -12.66 10.41
N ARG A 123 22.03 -13.20 10.00
CA ARG A 123 21.96 -14.29 9.02
C ARG A 123 22.77 -13.96 7.77
N GLU A 124 22.50 -12.80 7.17
CA GLU A 124 23.11 -12.38 5.91
C GLU A 124 24.63 -12.26 6.02
N MET A 125 25.12 -11.60 7.07
CA MET A 125 26.55 -11.42 7.30
C MET A 125 27.27 -12.75 7.56
N LEU A 126 26.65 -13.65 8.34
CA LEU A 126 27.16 -15.00 8.57
C LEU A 126 27.29 -15.79 7.27
N PHE A 127 26.26 -15.77 6.42
CA PHE A 127 26.30 -16.42 5.11
C PHE A 127 27.43 -15.85 4.26
N ASN A 128 27.57 -14.53 4.19
CA ASN A 128 28.61 -13.87 3.40
C ASN A 128 30.03 -14.28 3.85
N ILE A 129 30.33 -14.14 5.14
CA ILE A 129 31.64 -14.51 5.71
C ILE A 129 31.95 -15.99 5.47
N THR A 130 30.97 -16.88 5.72
CA THR A 130 31.16 -18.32 5.54
C THR A 130 31.46 -18.67 4.07
N LEU A 131 30.80 -18.01 3.12
CA LEU A 131 31.02 -18.23 1.69
C LEU A 131 32.42 -17.77 1.27
N GLN A 132 32.87 -16.59 1.73
CA GLN A 132 34.23 -16.10 1.47
C GLN A 132 35.30 -17.02 2.07
N LEU A 133 35.12 -17.49 3.31
CA LEU A 133 36.02 -18.47 3.93
C LEU A 133 36.06 -19.79 3.14
N CYS A 134 34.90 -20.26 2.64
CA CYS A 134 34.89 -21.44 1.77
C CYS A 134 35.68 -21.22 0.47
N ASP A 135 35.63 -20.00 -0.09
CA ASP A 135 36.37 -19.65 -1.31
C ASP A 135 37.88 -19.62 -1.05
N ILE A 136 38.32 -19.02 0.06
CA ILE A 136 39.73 -19.02 0.52
C ILE A 136 40.21 -20.45 0.76
N LEU A 137 39.45 -21.27 1.50
CA LEU A 137 39.81 -22.66 1.77
C LEU A 137 39.88 -23.49 0.48
N THR A 138 38.94 -23.27 -0.45
CA THR A 138 38.98 -23.94 -1.77
C THR A 138 40.25 -23.60 -2.54
N TYR A 139 40.73 -22.36 -2.45
CA TYR A 139 41.97 -21.92 -3.08
C TYR A 139 43.21 -22.59 -2.48
N ILE A 140 43.38 -22.57 -1.15
CA ILE A 140 44.59 -23.15 -0.51
C ILE A 140 44.62 -24.68 -0.58
N HIS A 141 43.46 -25.35 -0.48
CA HIS A 141 43.35 -26.80 -0.63
C HIS A 141 43.59 -27.27 -2.06
N GLY A 142 43.50 -26.37 -3.04
CA GLY A 142 43.72 -26.65 -4.47
C GLY A 142 45.18 -26.50 -4.92
N GLN A 143 46.08 -26.07 -4.04
CA GLN A 143 47.52 -25.95 -4.36
C GLN A 143 48.16 -27.33 -4.55
N ASN A 144 49.34 -27.37 -5.17
CA ASN A 144 50.11 -28.60 -5.35
C ASN A 144 51.53 -28.45 -4.77
N PRO A 145 51.83 -29.07 -3.61
CA PRO A 145 50.93 -29.86 -2.77
C PRO A 145 49.84 -29.01 -2.08
N ALA A 146 48.74 -29.66 -1.66
CA ALA A 146 47.62 -28.98 -1.00
C ALA A 146 48.06 -28.34 0.32
N VAL A 147 47.69 -27.08 0.52
CA VAL A 147 48.01 -26.33 1.75
C VAL A 147 46.84 -26.45 2.73
N ILE A 148 47.09 -26.95 3.93
CA ILE A 148 46.10 -27.09 5.01
C ILE A 148 46.38 -26.01 6.06
N HIS A 149 45.36 -25.25 6.46
CA HIS A 149 45.55 -24.12 7.37
C HIS A 149 45.81 -24.56 8.82
N ARG A 150 45.08 -25.58 9.31
CA ARG A 150 45.20 -26.21 10.64
C ARG A 150 44.85 -25.35 11.86
N ASP A 151 44.80 -24.02 11.74
CA ASP A 151 44.47 -23.08 12.82
C ASP A 151 43.31 -22.12 12.46
N ILE A 152 42.25 -22.62 11.83
CA ILE A 152 41.08 -21.78 11.53
C ILE A 152 40.32 -21.48 12.83
N LYS A 153 40.33 -20.21 13.25
CA LYS A 153 39.65 -19.72 14.45
C LYS A 153 39.34 -18.22 14.32
N PRO A 154 38.45 -17.66 15.16
CA PRO A 154 38.05 -16.26 15.04
C PRO A 154 39.20 -15.25 15.10
N GLU A 155 40.25 -15.52 15.88
CA GLU A 155 41.43 -14.64 15.99
C GLU A 155 42.25 -14.54 14.69
N ASN A 156 42.15 -15.56 13.82
CA ASN A 156 42.89 -15.66 12.58
C ASN A 156 42.06 -15.20 11.37
N ILE A 157 40.86 -14.65 11.60
CA ILE A 157 39.95 -14.18 10.57
C ILE A 157 39.75 -12.68 10.77
N ILE A 158 40.29 -11.86 9.87
CA ILE A 158 40.13 -10.41 9.94
C ILE A 158 38.91 -9.98 9.14
N ILE A 159 38.10 -9.11 9.74
CA ILE A 159 36.99 -8.44 9.07
C ILE A 159 37.45 -7.04 8.68
N SER A 160 37.78 -6.86 7.41
CA SER A 160 38.18 -5.60 6.82
C SER A 160 36.96 -4.88 6.22
N GLY A 161 36.81 -3.59 6.49
CA GLY A 161 35.69 -2.79 5.96
C GLY A 161 34.31 -3.35 6.32
N LYS A 162 33.34 -3.30 5.37
CA LYS A 162 31.94 -3.67 5.63
C LYS A 162 31.66 -5.19 5.65
N SER A 163 32.49 -6.02 5.00
CA SER A 163 32.36 -7.50 5.04
C SER A 163 33.50 -8.23 4.29
N ASP A 164 34.66 -7.61 4.10
CA ASP A 164 35.78 -8.26 3.38
C ASP A 164 36.57 -9.14 4.34
N VAL A 165 36.61 -10.45 4.07
CA VAL A 165 37.22 -11.43 4.96
C VAL A 165 38.66 -11.71 4.55
N LYS A 166 39.58 -11.62 5.50
CA LYS A 166 40.99 -12.02 5.31
C LYS A 166 41.35 -13.14 6.27
N LEU A 167 42.17 -14.07 5.81
CA LEU A 167 42.66 -15.20 6.60
C LEU A 167 44.16 -15.05 6.85
N ILE A 168 44.56 -15.08 8.11
CA ILE A 168 45.95 -14.89 8.56
C ILE A 168 46.41 -16.09 9.40
N ASP A 169 47.72 -16.19 9.66
CA ASP A 169 48.34 -17.16 10.58
C ASP A 169 48.10 -18.64 10.24
N PHE A 170 48.95 -19.19 9.38
CA PHE A 170 48.88 -20.59 8.97
C PHE A 170 49.57 -21.47 10.02
N GLY A 171 48.84 -22.40 10.63
CA GLY A 171 49.34 -23.27 11.71
C GLY A 171 50.25 -24.41 11.26
N ILE A 172 51.07 -24.19 10.21
CA ILE A 172 51.84 -25.23 9.52
C ILE A 172 52.98 -25.77 10.38
N ALA A 173 53.56 -24.92 11.25
CA ALA A 173 54.69 -25.27 12.08
C ALA A 173 54.36 -26.04 13.38
N ARG A 174 53.10 -26.43 13.62
CA ARG A 174 52.68 -27.06 14.90
C ARG A 174 52.82 -28.58 14.95
N ASP A 175 53.67 -29.20 14.13
CA ASP A 175 53.82 -30.67 14.16
C ASP A 175 54.35 -31.14 15.53
N PHE A 176 53.51 -31.95 16.21
CA PHE A 176 53.76 -32.78 17.39
C PHE A 176 54.62 -32.19 18.53
N LYS A 177 54.00 -31.44 19.46
CA LYS A 177 54.45 -31.47 20.86
C LYS A 177 53.82 -32.68 21.56
N SER A 178 54.67 -33.59 22.07
CA SER A 178 54.27 -34.68 22.95
C SER A 178 53.65 -34.16 24.24
N GLU A 179 52.77 -34.96 24.85
CA GLU A 179 51.90 -34.67 26.01
C GLU A 179 52.59 -34.29 27.34
N THR A 180 53.82 -33.77 27.34
CA THR A 180 54.62 -33.62 28.57
C THR A 180 54.93 -32.17 29.00
N ASP A 181 54.23 -31.15 28.49
CA ASP A 181 54.32 -29.79 29.04
C ASP A 181 52.97 -29.33 29.61
N SER A 182 52.77 -29.64 30.88
CA SER A 182 51.55 -29.42 31.66
C SER A 182 51.49 -28.07 32.39
N ASP A 183 52.25 -27.04 32.00
CA ASP A 183 52.37 -25.80 32.82
C ASP A 183 52.22 -24.45 32.07
N ARG A 184 51.50 -24.38 30.94
CA ARG A 184 51.07 -23.09 30.34
C ARG A 184 49.56 -23.05 30.05
N ASP A 185 48.78 -23.04 31.12
CA ASP A 185 47.39 -23.53 31.12
C ASP A 185 46.26 -22.48 30.94
N THR A 186 46.52 -21.32 30.30
CA THR A 186 45.44 -20.32 30.06
C THR A 186 45.26 -19.85 28.61
N GLN A 187 46.30 -19.78 27.77
CA GLN A 187 46.15 -19.46 26.34
C GLN A 187 45.82 -20.70 25.46
N ILE A 188 46.16 -21.92 25.92
CA ILE A 188 45.97 -23.18 25.18
C ILE A 188 44.49 -23.63 25.19
N ALA A 189 43.73 -23.27 26.22
CA ALA A 189 42.33 -23.67 26.37
C ALA A 189 41.39 -23.08 25.28
N GLY A 190 41.66 -21.86 24.79
CA GLY A 190 40.84 -21.18 23.79
C GLY A 190 40.95 -21.77 22.38
N THR A 191 42.16 -22.16 21.96
CA THR A 191 42.43 -22.68 20.60
C THR A 191 41.87 -24.10 20.40
N ARG A 192 41.85 -24.93 21.46
CA ARG A 192 41.35 -26.33 21.40
C ARG A 192 39.88 -26.44 20.97
N SER A 193 39.07 -25.41 21.21
CA SER A 193 37.63 -25.45 20.90
C SER A 193 37.32 -25.54 19.41
N TYR A 194 38.25 -25.14 18.54
CA TYR A 194 38.07 -25.12 17.09
C TYR A 194 38.78 -26.29 16.37
N MET A 195 39.62 -27.05 17.09
CA MET A 195 40.45 -28.10 16.49
C MET A 195 39.63 -29.36 16.19
N ALA A 196 39.93 -29.98 15.06
CA ALA A 196 39.36 -31.26 14.67
C ALA A 196 39.92 -32.40 15.53
N PRO A 197 39.13 -33.46 15.84
CA PRO A 197 39.56 -34.56 16.71
C PRO A 197 40.87 -35.25 16.29
N GLU A 198 41.10 -35.39 14.98
CA GLU A 198 42.30 -36.01 14.42
C GLU A 198 43.59 -35.20 14.67
N GLN A 199 43.49 -33.91 15.00
CA GLN A 199 44.65 -33.08 15.34
C GLN A 199 45.25 -33.42 16.73
N PHE A 200 44.56 -34.25 17.52
CA PHE A 200 45.03 -34.72 18.83
C PHE A 200 45.60 -36.15 18.79
N GLY A 201 45.59 -36.83 17.63
CA GLY A 201 46.05 -38.20 17.49
C GLY A 201 47.28 -38.34 16.58
N SER A 202 47.75 -39.57 16.39
CA SER A 202 48.84 -39.90 15.46
C SER A 202 48.42 -40.00 13.99
N GLU A 203 47.16 -39.70 13.68
CA GLU A 203 46.63 -39.76 12.31
C GLU A 203 47.05 -38.55 11.47
N GLN A 204 47.34 -38.77 10.18
CA GLN A 204 47.67 -37.69 9.25
C GLN A 204 46.46 -36.75 9.08
N THR A 205 46.66 -35.47 9.43
CA THR A 205 45.66 -34.40 9.26
C THR A 205 45.54 -34.02 7.79
N ASP A 206 44.31 -33.92 7.28
CA ASP A 206 44.00 -33.47 5.92
C ASP A 206 43.13 -32.20 5.92
N HIS A 207 42.81 -31.69 4.74
CA HIS A 207 42.06 -30.43 4.54
C HIS A 207 40.66 -30.42 5.15
N ARG A 208 40.11 -31.59 5.55
CA ARG A 208 38.81 -31.68 6.25
C ARG A 208 38.88 -31.26 7.72
N ALA A 209 40.08 -31.07 8.28
CA ALA A 209 40.25 -30.41 9.56
C ALA A 209 39.79 -28.95 9.50
N ASP A 210 40.17 -28.21 8.46
CA ASP A 210 39.74 -26.80 8.27
C ASP A 210 38.21 -26.69 8.11
N ILE A 211 37.57 -27.70 7.51
CA ILE A 211 36.10 -27.77 7.38
C ILE A 211 35.44 -27.93 8.75
N TYR A 212 36.03 -28.74 9.63
CA TYR A 212 35.55 -28.88 11.01
C TYR A 212 35.65 -27.55 11.76
N SER A 213 36.82 -26.92 11.68
CA SER A 213 37.10 -25.65 12.34
C SER A 213 36.18 -24.53 11.82
N LEU A 214 35.94 -24.45 10.51
CA LEU A 214 34.94 -23.53 9.94
C LEU A 214 33.53 -23.81 10.49
N GLY A 215 33.15 -25.07 10.69
CA GLY A 215 31.90 -25.43 11.36
C GLY A 215 31.80 -24.86 12.78
N MET A 216 32.88 -24.90 13.55
CA MET A 216 32.94 -24.30 14.88
C MET A 216 32.89 -22.77 14.82
N VAL A 217 33.56 -22.14 13.84
CA VAL A 217 33.47 -20.70 13.59
C VAL A 217 32.04 -20.29 13.25
N MET A 218 31.30 -21.07 12.44
CA MET A 218 29.89 -20.81 12.14
C MET A 218 29.00 -20.85 13.40
N VAL A 219 29.28 -21.75 14.34
CA VAL A 219 28.61 -21.79 15.65
C VAL A 219 28.93 -20.53 16.47
N PHE A 220 30.20 -20.16 16.51
CA PHE A 220 30.65 -18.97 17.24
C PHE A 220 30.03 -17.69 16.67
N MET A 221 30.01 -17.52 15.35
CA MET A 221 29.43 -16.35 14.68
C MET A 221 27.97 -16.08 15.08
N ALA A 222 27.17 -17.14 15.24
CA ALA A 222 25.74 -17.00 15.56
C ALA A 222 25.42 -16.99 17.06
N THR A 223 26.34 -17.41 17.92
CA THR A 223 26.04 -17.64 19.36
C THR A 223 27.01 -16.99 20.33
N GLY A 224 28.18 -16.54 19.87
CA GLY A 224 29.28 -16.06 20.69
C GLY A 224 29.92 -17.15 21.56
N LYS A 225 29.57 -18.42 21.34
CA LYS A 225 29.98 -19.58 22.17
C LYS A 225 30.45 -20.73 21.28
N THR A 226 31.24 -21.64 21.84
CA THR A 226 31.79 -22.83 21.14
C THR A 226 31.06 -24.12 21.51
N LYS A 227 29.76 -24.05 21.84
CA LYS A 227 28.96 -25.24 22.20
C LYS A 227 28.54 -26.01 20.94
N ARG A 228 29.08 -27.21 20.75
CA ARG A 228 28.81 -28.08 19.59
C ARG A 228 27.65 -29.08 19.73
N HIS A 229 27.06 -29.20 20.92
CA HIS A 229 25.93 -30.09 21.19
C HIS A 229 24.59 -29.33 21.21
N ASN A 230 23.49 -30.01 20.93
CA ASN A 230 22.14 -29.44 20.92
C ASN A 230 21.94 -28.25 19.97
N LEU A 231 22.63 -28.24 18.82
CA LEU A 231 22.57 -27.17 17.81
C LEU A 231 21.14 -26.87 17.34
N LYS A 232 20.27 -27.87 17.26
CA LYS A 232 18.84 -27.69 16.94
C LYS A 232 18.13 -26.74 17.90
N THR A 233 18.55 -26.67 19.16
CA THR A 233 17.99 -25.78 20.17
C THR A 233 18.70 -24.43 20.15
N ILE A 234 20.03 -24.44 20.24
CA ILE A 234 20.82 -23.24 20.53
C ILE A 234 21.17 -22.39 19.31
N TYR A 235 21.14 -22.95 18.10
CA TYR A 235 21.53 -22.23 16.89
C TYR A 235 20.32 -21.52 16.27
N PRO A 236 20.39 -20.21 15.97
CA PRO A 236 19.23 -19.43 15.52
C PRO A 236 18.81 -19.75 14.08
N TYR A 237 19.75 -20.08 13.19
CA TYR A 237 19.45 -20.33 11.76
C TYR A 237 19.30 -21.82 11.47
N LYS A 238 18.08 -22.35 11.71
CA LYS A 238 17.78 -23.79 11.68
C LYS A 238 18.14 -24.46 10.36
N GLU A 239 18.06 -23.73 9.26
CA GLU A 239 18.40 -24.22 7.93
C GLU A 239 19.89 -24.58 7.76
N LEU A 240 20.78 -24.00 8.58
CA LEU A 240 22.22 -24.28 8.57
C LEU A 240 22.62 -25.40 9.54
N VAL A 241 21.75 -25.79 10.48
CA VAL A 241 22.08 -26.78 11.52
C VAL A 241 22.57 -28.10 10.92
N SER A 242 21.86 -28.63 9.91
CA SER A 242 22.26 -29.87 9.24
C SER A 242 23.61 -29.79 8.53
N ILE A 243 23.98 -28.59 8.05
CA ILE A 243 25.25 -28.32 7.39
C ILE A 243 26.37 -28.28 8.44
N ILE A 244 26.16 -27.56 9.54
CA ILE A 244 27.11 -27.44 10.64
C ILE A 244 27.34 -28.81 11.29
N GLU A 245 26.28 -29.57 11.60
CA GLU A 245 26.38 -30.93 12.14
C GLU A 245 27.20 -31.86 11.24
N LYS A 246 27.11 -31.67 9.91
CA LYS A 246 27.94 -32.43 8.96
C LYS A 246 29.41 -31.98 8.97
N CYS A 247 29.70 -30.70 9.15
CA CYS A 247 31.07 -30.21 9.33
C CYS A 247 31.69 -30.75 10.63
N LEU A 248 30.90 -30.85 11.69
CA LEU A 248 31.35 -31.24 13.04
C LEU A 248 31.35 -32.76 13.31
N ARG A 249 31.22 -33.60 12.28
CA ARG A 249 31.28 -35.07 12.45
C ARG A 249 32.67 -35.48 12.94
N LYS A 250 32.72 -36.37 13.95
CA LYS A 250 33.99 -36.90 14.48
C LYS A 250 34.77 -37.61 13.36
N ASP A 251 34.10 -38.51 12.66
CA ASP A 251 34.61 -39.17 11.46
C ASP A 251 34.74 -38.18 10.28
N ARG A 252 35.98 -37.96 9.84
CA ARG A 252 36.31 -37.07 8.71
C ARG A 252 35.71 -37.54 7.39
N ASP A 253 35.39 -38.82 7.21
CA ASP A 253 34.77 -39.30 5.98
C ASP A 253 33.30 -38.91 5.84
N GLN A 254 32.65 -38.63 6.96
CA GLN A 254 31.26 -38.16 7.02
C GLN A 254 31.13 -36.64 6.85
N ARG A 255 32.25 -35.89 6.89
CA ARG A 255 32.28 -34.45 6.64
C ARG A 255 32.11 -34.13 5.15
N PHE A 256 31.95 -32.84 4.83
CA PHE A 256 32.06 -32.41 3.43
C PHE A 256 33.46 -32.72 2.91
N LYS A 257 33.55 -33.34 1.74
CA LYS A 257 34.86 -33.74 1.16
C LYS A 257 35.73 -32.56 0.75
N THR A 258 35.16 -31.37 0.54
CA THR A 258 35.87 -30.15 0.07
C THR A 258 35.11 -28.90 0.53
N ALA A 259 35.79 -27.77 0.72
CA ALA A 259 35.16 -26.48 1.01
C ALA A 259 34.16 -26.04 -0.09
N LYS A 260 34.46 -26.29 -1.37
CA LYS A 260 33.56 -26.04 -2.51
C LYS A 260 32.19 -26.73 -2.38
N ARG A 261 32.15 -27.97 -1.89
CA ARG A 261 30.88 -28.71 -1.65
C ARG A 261 30.07 -28.12 -0.51
N LEU A 262 30.74 -27.67 0.56
CA LEU A 262 30.09 -26.95 1.67
C LEU A 262 29.44 -25.65 1.15
N ARG A 263 30.21 -24.83 0.42
CA ARG A 263 29.73 -23.59 -0.23
C ARG A 263 28.47 -23.80 -1.06
N ASN A 264 28.48 -24.78 -1.96
CA ASN A 264 27.35 -25.06 -2.85
C ASN A 264 26.09 -25.46 -2.05
N LYS A 265 26.24 -26.20 -0.95
CA LYS A 265 25.12 -26.58 -0.10
C LYS A 265 24.52 -25.38 0.62
N ILE A 266 25.36 -24.48 1.12
CA ILE A 266 24.95 -23.21 1.75
C ILE A 266 24.15 -22.34 0.76
N LEU A 267 24.66 -22.16 -0.47
CA LEU A 267 23.96 -21.40 -1.52
C LEU A 267 22.62 -22.01 -1.91
N TRP A 268 22.53 -23.33 -1.98
CA TRP A 268 21.27 -24.03 -2.30
C TRP A 268 20.20 -23.74 -1.24
N VAL A 269 20.56 -23.78 0.06
CA VAL A 269 19.64 -23.46 1.15
C VAL A 269 19.14 -22.01 1.06
N GLN A 270 20.04 -21.05 0.76
CA GLN A 270 19.69 -19.64 0.61
C GLN A 270 18.64 -19.42 -0.49
N ARG A 271 18.80 -20.07 -1.65
CA ARG A 271 17.87 -19.96 -2.78
C ARG A 271 16.48 -20.56 -2.51
N GLN A 272 16.41 -21.70 -1.81
CA GLN A 272 15.13 -22.35 -1.49
C GLN A 272 14.27 -21.49 -0.57
N PHE A 273 14.89 -20.77 0.36
CA PHE A 273 14.20 -19.86 1.25
C PHE A 273 13.55 -18.69 0.48
N THR A 274 14.28 -18.08 -0.45
CA THR A 274 13.77 -16.98 -1.30
C THR A 274 12.59 -17.42 -2.16
N LYS A 275 12.65 -18.61 -2.76
CA LYS A 275 11.55 -19.16 -3.56
C LYS A 275 10.26 -19.35 -2.75
N LYS A 276 10.35 -19.85 -1.51
CA LYS A 276 9.18 -20.05 -0.64
C LYS A 276 8.47 -18.72 -0.34
N ILE A 277 9.23 -17.66 -0.03
CA ILE A 277 8.67 -16.33 0.24
C ILE A 277 7.93 -15.79 -0.98
N LEU A 278 8.53 -15.88 -2.17
CA LEU A 278 7.92 -15.39 -3.41
C LEU A 278 6.61 -16.13 -3.74
N VAL A 279 6.57 -17.46 -3.56
CA VAL A 279 5.36 -18.26 -3.79
C VAL A 279 4.25 -17.87 -2.80
N SER A 280 4.57 -17.74 -1.51
CA SER A 280 3.59 -17.33 -0.50
C SER A 280 3.02 -15.93 -0.77
N ALA A 281 3.87 -14.97 -1.15
CA ALA A 281 3.43 -13.63 -1.51
C ALA A 281 2.49 -13.63 -2.73
N GLY A 282 2.79 -14.44 -3.75
CA GLY A 282 1.94 -14.60 -4.93
C GLY A 282 0.54 -15.16 -4.59
N ILE A 283 0.47 -16.13 -3.68
CA ILE A 283 -0.82 -16.70 -3.22
C ILE A 283 -1.64 -15.65 -2.48
N CYS A 284 -1.04 -14.89 -1.55
CA CYS A 284 -1.74 -13.83 -0.81
C CYS A 284 -2.29 -12.74 -1.75
N PHE A 285 -1.53 -12.37 -2.78
CA PHE A 285 -1.98 -11.40 -3.78
C PHE A 285 -3.21 -11.89 -4.56
N LEU A 286 -3.22 -13.16 -4.99
CA LEU A 286 -4.36 -13.75 -5.70
C LEU A 286 -5.64 -13.80 -4.85
N ILE A 287 -5.50 -14.15 -3.56
CA ILE A 287 -6.64 -14.19 -2.62
C ILE A 287 -7.22 -12.78 -2.41
N ALA A 288 -6.36 -11.78 -2.20
CA ALA A 288 -6.78 -10.39 -2.03
C ALA A 288 -7.48 -9.84 -3.28
N ALA A 289 -6.95 -10.12 -4.47
CA ALA A 289 -7.55 -9.72 -5.73
C ALA A 289 -8.93 -10.36 -5.95
N ALA A 290 -9.07 -11.66 -5.68
CA ALA A 290 -10.34 -12.37 -5.76
C ALA A 290 -11.38 -11.81 -4.78
N PHE A 291 -10.98 -11.53 -3.54
CA PHE A 291 -11.85 -10.95 -2.52
C PHE A 291 -12.35 -9.55 -2.89
N LEU A 292 -11.46 -8.67 -3.35
CA LEU A 292 -11.82 -7.31 -3.78
C LEU A 292 -12.74 -7.32 -5.01
N SER A 293 -12.48 -8.19 -5.98
CA SER A 293 -13.35 -8.37 -7.14
C SER A 293 -14.74 -8.90 -6.75
N GLY A 294 -14.81 -9.82 -5.78
CA GLY A 294 -16.06 -10.32 -5.22
C GLY A 294 -16.89 -9.25 -4.50
N LEU A 295 -16.23 -8.39 -3.71
CA LEU A 295 -16.90 -7.24 -3.05
C LEU A 295 -17.48 -6.25 -4.05
N PHE A 296 -16.73 -5.93 -5.11
CA PHE A 296 -17.17 -4.98 -6.14
C PHE A 296 -18.36 -5.51 -6.96
N ILE A 297 -18.32 -6.79 -7.37
CA ILE A 297 -19.43 -7.45 -8.08
C ILE A 297 -20.65 -7.60 -7.16
N GLY A 298 -20.43 -7.95 -5.88
CA GLY A 298 -21.48 -8.10 -4.89
C GLY A 298 -22.24 -6.81 -4.58
N GLN A 299 -21.54 -5.67 -4.47
CA GLN A 299 -22.18 -4.38 -4.23
C GLN A 299 -23.04 -3.91 -5.41
N LYS A 300 -22.55 -4.01 -6.65
CA LYS A 300 -23.32 -3.55 -7.83
C LYS A 300 -24.55 -4.40 -8.11
N ARG A 301 -24.41 -5.74 -8.13
CA ARG A 301 -25.57 -6.63 -8.35
C ARG A 301 -26.53 -6.64 -7.18
N GLY A 302 -26.03 -6.59 -5.94
CA GLY A 302 -26.87 -6.52 -4.74
C GLY A 302 -27.70 -5.23 -4.69
N PHE A 303 -27.10 -4.08 -5.05
CA PHE A 303 -27.81 -2.80 -5.12
C PHE A 303 -28.88 -2.79 -6.22
N GLN A 304 -28.54 -3.21 -7.45
CA GLN A 304 -29.50 -3.28 -8.55
C GLN A 304 -30.65 -4.23 -8.24
N ASN A 305 -30.37 -5.44 -7.73
CA ASN A 305 -31.42 -6.37 -7.31
C ASN A 305 -32.30 -5.79 -6.18
N GLY A 306 -31.73 -4.99 -5.29
CA GLY A 306 -32.47 -4.31 -4.23
C GLY A 306 -33.40 -3.21 -4.76
N VAL A 307 -32.91 -2.43 -5.73
CA VAL A 307 -33.72 -1.42 -6.43
C VAL A 307 -34.84 -2.10 -7.22
N ASP A 308 -34.55 -3.15 -7.99
CA ASP A 308 -35.56 -3.90 -8.75
C ASP A 308 -36.61 -4.51 -7.82
N PHE A 309 -36.20 -5.10 -6.69
CA PHE A 309 -37.12 -5.61 -5.66
C PHE A 309 -38.06 -4.50 -5.15
N ILE A 310 -37.52 -3.35 -4.76
CA ILE A 310 -38.32 -2.21 -4.26
C ILE A 310 -39.27 -1.68 -5.34
N MET A 311 -38.80 -1.60 -6.59
CA MET A 311 -39.61 -1.17 -7.73
C MET A 311 -40.73 -2.15 -8.05
N ASP A 312 -40.55 -3.44 -7.77
CA ASP A 312 -41.56 -4.48 -8.00
C ASP A 312 -42.52 -4.72 -6.81
N ILE A 313 -42.29 -4.08 -5.64
CA ILE A 313 -43.23 -4.14 -4.51
C ILE A 313 -44.60 -3.59 -4.97
N PRO A 314 -45.69 -4.37 -4.87
CA PRO A 314 -47.01 -3.88 -5.24
C PRO A 314 -47.43 -2.72 -4.35
N VAL A 315 -47.90 -1.66 -4.99
CA VAL A 315 -48.47 -0.49 -4.33
C VAL A 315 -49.97 -0.68 -4.14
N ASP A 316 -50.46 -0.42 -2.92
CA ASP A 316 -51.90 -0.32 -2.67
C ASP A 316 -52.47 0.84 -3.49
N LYS A 317 -53.38 0.52 -4.40
CA LYS A 317 -54.06 1.53 -5.21
C LYS A 317 -55.01 2.31 -4.32
N ASN A 318 -55.05 3.63 -4.51
CA ASN A 318 -56.11 4.43 -3.91
C ASN A 318 -57.46 3.86 -4.42
N ARG A 319 -58.38 3.59 -3.49
CA ARG A 319 -59.67 2.95 -3.78
C ARG A 319 -60.81 3.96 -3.74
N PRO A 320 -61.91 3.75 -4.49
CA PRO A 320 -63.12 4.52 -4.29
C PRO A 320 -63.63 4.40 -2.85
N PHE A 321 -64.25 5.47 -2.37
CA PHE A 321 -64.94 5.51 -1.08
C PHE A 321 -66.25 4.72 -1.13
N THR A 322 -66.66 4.13 -0.01
CA THR A 322 -68.01 3.55 0.13
C THR A 322 -69.07 4.63 0.33
N GLU A 323 -70.35 4.28 0.18
CA GLU A 323 -71.46 5.21 0.41
C GLU A 323 -71.43 5.79 1.84
N GLU A 324 -71.06 4.97 2.83
CA GLU A 324 -70.92 5.43 4.22
C GLU A 324 -69.76 6.42 4.40
N GLU A 325 -68.61 6.17 3.76
CA GLU A 325 -67.44 7.06 3.84
C GLU A 325 -67.70 8.40 3.14
N LEU A 326 -68.51 8.40 2.08
CA LEU A 326 -68.84 9.58 1.28
C LEU A 326 -69.66 10.62 2.06
N ILE A 327 -70.52 10.19 2.99
CA ILE A 327 -71.35 11.09 3.79
C ILE A 327 -70.63 11.64 5.04
N GLU A 328 -69.38 11.25 5.28
CA GLU A 328 -68.60 11.74 6.42
C GLU A 328 -68.17 13.20 6.23
N PRO A 329 -68.25 14.01 7.30
CA PRO A 329 -67.60 15.32 7.32
C PRO A 329 -66.08 15.13 7.37
N ILE A 330 -65.36 15.97 6.63
CA ILE A 330 -63.89 15.96 6.63
C ILE A 330 -63.34 17.34 6.95
N THR A 331 -62.13 17.37 7.51
CA THR A 331 -61.38 18.57 7.83
C THR A 331 -59.96 18.46 7.28
N PHE A 332 -59.38 19.59 6.91
CA PHE A 332 -58.01 19.66 6.42
C PHE A 332 -57.11 20.25 7.50
N GLY A 333 -55.92 19.68 7.69
CA GLY A 333 -54.97 20.12 8.70
C GLY A 333 -54.20 21.38 8.33
N SER A 334 -54.07 21.67 7.03
CA SER A 334 -53.46 22.90 6.51
C SER A 334 -54.52 23.97 6.30
N GLU A 335 -54.22 25.21 6.70
CA GLU A 335 -55.05 26.38 6.49
C GLU A 335 -55.19 26.69 4.99
N TYR A 336 -54.08 26.70 4.24
CA TYR A 336 -54.13 27.00 2.80
C TYR A 336 -54.86 25.91 2.01
N LEU A 337 -54.73 24.63 2.41
CA LEU A 337 -55.47 23.54 1.78
C LEU A 337 -56.98 23.62 2.09
N ASP A 338 -57.35 23.89 3.36
CA ASP A 338 -58.75 24.08 3.75
C ASP A 338 -59.37 25.26 2.99
N LEU A 339 -58.66 26.40 2.91
CA LEU A 339 -59.10 27.57 2.15
C LEU A 339 -59.26 27.28 0.65
N ALA A 340 -58.31 26.57 0.04
CA ALA A 340 -58.40 26.20 -1.37
C ALA A 340 -59.62 25.31 -1.65
N VAL A 341 -59.85 24.30 -0.80
CA VAL A 341 -61.00 23.41 -0.89
C VAL A 341 -62.31 24.19 -0.69
N ARG A 342 -62.39 25.06 0.32
CA ARG A 342 -63.57 25.89 0.57
C ARG A 342 -63.88 26.81 -0.61
N ASN A 343 -62.86 27.44 -1.20
CA ASN A 343 -63.01 28.31 -2.35
C ASN A 343 -63.62 27.56 -3.53
N ILE A 344 -63.08 26.39 -3.88
CA ILE A 344 -63.61 25.55 -4.97
C ILE A 344 -65.05 25.10 -4.68
N LEU A 345 -65.35 24.79 -3.41
CA LEU A 345 -66.68 24.36 -3.00
C LEU A 345 -67.68 25.51 -2.83
N ASN A 346 -67.25 26.77 -2.89
CA ASN A 346 -68.01 27.97 -2.54
C ASN A 346 -68.55 27.94 -1.09
N LYS A 347 -67.73 27.52 -0.13
CA LYS A 347 -68.08 27.46 1.29
C LYS A 347 -67.40 28.56 2.11
N GLN A 348 -68.08 29.04 3.14
CA GLN A 348 -67.55 30.01 4.09
C GLN A 348 -66.79 29.31 5.23
N GLN A 349 -66.07 30.09 6.02
CA GLN A 349 -65.40 29.58 7.21
C GLN A 349 -66.42 29.08 8.24
N GLY A 350 -66.27 27.85 8.72
CA GLY A 350 -67.19 27.19 9.66
C GLY A 350 -68.24 26.28 9.00
N ASP A 351 -68.45 26.36 7.68
CA ASP A 351 -69.31 25.41 6.97
C ASP A 351 -68.70 24.00 7.00
N THR A 352 -69.54 22.99 7.24
CA THR A 352 -69.12 21.58 7.14
C THR A 352 -68.82 21.22 5.69
N ILE A 353 -67.67 20.57 5.47
CA ILE A 353 -67.30 19.97 4.18
C ILE A 353 -67.56 18.47 4.27
N TYR A 354 -68.36 17.94 3.33
CA TYR A 354 -68.58 16.50 3.22
C TYR A 354 -67.68 15.89 2.15
N ARG A 355 -67.27 14.63 2.37
CA ARG A 355 -66.41 13.91 1.42
C ARG A 355 -67.04 13.79 0.03
N THR A 356 -68.36 13.61 -0.07
CA THR A 356 -69.10 13.65 -1.35
C THR A 356 -68.83 14.91 -2.17
N GLU A 357 -68.81 16.08 -1.52
CA GLU A 357 -68.61 17.37 -2.20
C GLU A 357 -67.20 17.47 -2.77
N VAL A 358 -66.20 17.07 -1.97
CA VAL A 358 -64.79 17.04 -2.35
C VAL A 358 -64.56 16.05 -3.49
N ASN A 359 -65.10 14.85 -3.36
CA ASN A 359 -64.91 13.79 -4.35
C ASN A 359 -65.50 14.18 -5.72
N ASN A 360 -66.65 14.84 -5.75
CA ASN A 360 -67.34 15.14 -7.01
C ASN A 360 -66.85 16.42 -7.71
N ARG A 361 -66.22 17.35 -6.99
CA ARG A 361 -65.94 18.70 -7.50
C ARG A 361 -64.46 19.06 -7.54
N ILE A 362 -63.59 18.27 -6.93
CA ILE A 362 -62.16 18.59 -6.85
C ILE A 362 -61.34 17.59 -7.64
N ASP A 363 -60.97 18.00 -8.86
CA ASP A 363 -60.01 17.33 -9.73
C ASP A 363 -58.69 18.11 -9.86
N GLU A 364 -58.65 19.36 -9.39
CA GLU A 364 -57.46 20.22 -9.41
C GLU A 364 -57.29 21.06 -8.14
N ILE A 365 -56.04 21.15 -7.65
CA ILE A 365 -55.62 22.05 -6.56
C ILE A 365 -54.40 22.85 -7.01
N ARG A 366 -54.46 24.19 -6.89
CA ARG A 366 -53.34 25.10 -7.23
C ARG A 366 -53.00 26.02 -6.05
N ILE A 367 -51.88 25.73 -5.38
CA ILE A 367 -51.35 26.52 -4.26
C ILE A 367 -49.87 26.80 -4.51
N TYR A 368 -49.52 28.08 -4.53
CA TYR A 368 -48.17 28.60 -4.74
C TYR A 368 -47.73 29.37 -3.51
N GLY A 369 -46.97 28.73 -2.63
CA GLY A 369 -46.62 29.32 -1.35
C GLY A 369 -47.86 29.69 -0.54
N THR A 370 -48.04 30.98 -0.28
CA THR A 370 -49.22 31.53 0.41
C THR A 370 -50.33 31.99 -0.54
N TYR A 371 -50.17 31.79 -1.85
CA TYR A 371 -51.13 32.22 -2.87
C TYR A 371 -51.95 31.03 -3.37
N ILE A 372 -53.28 31.13 -3.28
CA ILE A 372 -54.21 30.12 -3.77
C ILE A 372 -54.78 30.61 -5.09
N LEU A 373 -54.68 29.79 -6.13
CA LEU A 373 -55.25 30.06 -7.43
C LEU A 373 -56.46 29.16 -7.67
N HIS A 374 -57.61 29.75 -7.98
CA HIS A 374 -58.81 28.97 -8.26
C HIS A 374 -58.67 28.24 -9.61
N PRO A 375 -59.01 26.94 -9.73
CA PRO A 375 -58.85 26.17 -10.97
C PRO A 375 -59.59 26.76 -12.19
N ASP A 376 -60.76 27.36 -11.98
CA ASP A 376 -61.56 27.99 -13.06
C ASP A 376 -60.94 29.27 -13.65
N LEU A 377 -59.86 29.79 -13.06
CA LEU A 377 -59.14 30.94 -13.62
C LEU A 377 -58.15 30.47 -14.69
N GLU A 378 -58.12 31.18 -15.82
CA GLU A 378 -57.20 30.92 -16.92
C GLU A 378 -55.76 31.38 -16.63
N ASP A 379 -55.53 32.03 -15.49
CA ASP A 379 -54.21 32.54 -15.11
C ASP A 379 -53.21 31.38 -14.93
N GLU A 380 -52.06 31.47 -15.59
CA GLU A 380 -50.89 30.66 -15.28
C GLU A 380 -49.78 31.57 -14.76
N LEU A 381 -49.13 31.14 -13.68
CA LEU A 381 -48.01 31.89 -13.11
C LEU A 381 -46.76 31.65 -13.93
N LEU A 382 -46.08 32.74 -14.31
CA LEU A 382 -44.80 32.67 -14.97
C LEU A 382 -43.73 32.19 -13.98
N LYS A 383 -43.14 31.03 -14.25
CA LYS A 383 -41.97 30.50 -13.53
C LYS A 383 -40.69 31.10 -14.12
N THR A 384 -39.85 31.72 -13.31
CA THR A 384 -38.57 32.31 -13.76
C THR A 384 -37.43 31.94 -12.83
N HIS A 385 -36.31 31.51 -13.41
CA HIS A 385 -35.08 31.21 -12.70
C HIS A 385 -34.28 32.50 -12.51
N VAL A 386 -34.20 32.97 -11.27
CA VAL A 386 -33.48 34.22 -10.93
C VAL A 386 -31.98 33.94 -10.72
N GLY A 387 -31.64 32.69 -10.37
CA GLY A 387 -30.29 32.19 -10.18
C GLY A 387 -30.28 30.79 -9.56
N LYS A 388 -29.09 30.22 -9.32
CA LYS A 388 -28.95 28.93 -8.64
C LYS A 388 -29.56 29.00 -7.24
N GLY A 389 -30.53 28.13 -6.96
CA GLY A 389 -31.25 28.09 -5.69
C GLY A 389 -32.41 29.08 -5.59
N THR A 390 -32.78 29.83 -6.64
CA THR A 390 -33.94 30.73 -6.60
C THR A 390 -34.81 30.65 -7.86
N VAL A 391 -36.07 30.24 -7.68
CA VAL A 391 -37.15 30.32 -8.67
C VAL A 391 -38.21 31.27 -8.15
N SER A 392 -38.72 32.13 -9.03
CA SER A 392 -39.81 33.06 -8.72
C SER A 392 -41.04 32.68 -9.53
N TYR A 393 -42.20 32.78 -8.89
CA TYR A 393 -43.50 32.75 -9.55
C TYR A 393 -44.06 34.17 -9.59
N ILE A 394 -44.50 34.59 -10.77
CA ILE A 394 -45.01 35.94 -11.02
C ILE A 394 -46.35 35.82 -11.76
N THR A 395 -47.34 36.58 -11.32
CA THR A 395 -48.60 36.73 -12.07
C THR A 395 -48.38 37.51 -13.37
N ASP A 396 -49.34 37.45 -14.28
CA ASP A 396 -49.42 38.30 -15.47
C ASP A 396 -49.33 39.81 -15.17
N THR A 397 -49.82 40.21 -14.00
CA THR A 397 -49.82 41.57 -13.45
C THR A 397 -48.49 41.97 -12.78
N GLY A 398 -47.51 41.06 -12.72
CA GLY A 398 -46.19 41.31 -12.13
C GLY A 398 -46.14 41.11 -10.60
N PHE A 399 -47.19 40.59 -9.98
CA PHE A 399 -47.19 40.28 -8.55
C PHE A 399 -46.33 39.05 -8.29
N ARG A 400 -45.33 39.20 -7.41
CA ARG A 400 -44.40 38.12 -7.04
C ARG A 400 -44.91 37.42 -5.79
N ILE A 401 -44.81 36.10 -5.80
CA ILE A 401 -45.16 35.27 -4.65
C ILE A 401 -43.89 35.04 -3.81
N ASP A 402 -43.87 35.56 -2.59
CA ASP A 402 -42.68 35.60 -1.71
C ASP A 402 -42.84 34.86 -0.36
N GLY A 403 -43.99 34.23 -0.10
CA GLY A 403 -44.26 33.46 1.12
C GLY A 403 -44.22 31.94 0.92
N ARG A 404 -43.61 31.20 1.87
CA ARG A 404 -43.73 29.73 1.96
C ARG A 404 -45.05 29.38 2.64
N GLY A 405 -45.81 28.44 2.08
CA GLY A 405 -47.07 28.00 2.66
C GLY A 405 -46.90 27.01 3.83
N ASP A 406 -48.01 26.58 4.41
CA ASP A 406 -48.07 25.79 5.65
C ASP A 406 -48.16 24.27 5.41
N ILE A 407 -48.24 23.83 4.16
CA ILE A 407 -48.44 22.41 3.83
C ILE A 407 -47.13 21.66 4.03
N SER A 408 -47.07 20.78 5.03
CA SER A 408 -45.92 19.89 5.29
C SER A 408 -46.26 18.40 5.17
N SER A 409 -47.55 18.07 5.30
CA SER A 409 -48.08 16.71 5.18
C SER A 409 -49.09 16.64 4.03
N LEU A 410 -49.05 15.54 3.28
CA LEU A 410 -50.01 15.24 2.21
C LEU A 410 -51.12 14.26 2.65
N THR A 411 -51.25 13.99 3.95
CA THR A 411 -52.22 13.02 4.49
C THR A 411 -53.67 13.29 4.15
N ASP A 412 -54.02 14.55 3.87
CA ASP A 412 -55.39 14.94 3.51
C ASP A 412 -55.65 14.84 1.99
N ILE A 413 -54.60 14.73 1.17
CA ILE A 413 -54.71 14.67 -0.29
C ILE A 413 -55.50 13.44 -0.78
N PRO A 414 -55.32 12.23 -0.19
CA PRO A 414 -56.11 11.05 -0.55
C PRO A 414 -57.63 11.20 -0.43
N ASN A 415 -58.12 12.18 0.33
CA ASN A 415 -59.56 12.48 0.43
C ASN A 415 -60.16 12.95 -0.91
N MET A 416 -59.33 13.43 -1.84
CA MET A 416 -59.71 13.88 -3.19
C MET A 416 -59.43 12.76 -4.20
N TYR A 417 -60.25 11.70 -4.22
CA TYR A 417 -59.98 10.50 -5.03
C TYR A 417 -59.91 10.77 -6.55
N TYR A 418 -60.71 11.73 -7.04
CA TYR A 418 -60.70 12.14 -8.45
C TYR A 418 -59.69 13.24 -8.80
N LEU A 419 -58.82 13.64 -7.87
CA LEU A 419 -57.75 14.59 -8.14
C LEU A 419 -56.85 14.11 -9.29
N ARG A 420 -56.57 14.99 -10.24
CA ARG A 420 -55.68 14.77 -11.40
C ARG A 420 -54.53 15.77 -11.41
N ASN A 421 -54.79 17.02 -11.03
CA ASN A 421 -53.79 18.08 -11.09
C ASN A 421 -53.48 18.59 -9.68
N LEU A 422 -52.24 18.42 -9.25
CA LEU A 422 -51.78 18.85 -7.93
C LEU A 422 -50.59 19.78 -8.06
N ILE A 423 -50.79 21.06 -7.79
CA ILE A 423 -49.76 22.08 -7.80
C ILE A 423 -49.64 22.63 -6.38
N LEU A 424 -48.55 22.27 -5.69
CA LEU A 424 -48.20 22.70 -4.33
C LEU A 424 -46.75 23.18 -4.29
N THR A 425 -46.52 24.40 -4.79
CA THR A 425 -45.17 24.96 -4.87
C THR A 425 -44.81 25.71 -3.59
N SER A 426 -43.52 25.81 -3.28
CA SER A 426 -43.02 26.60 -2.14
C SER A 426 -43.74 26.25 -0.82
N GLN A 427 -43.87 24.96 -0.53
CA GLN A 427 -44.44 24.42 0.72
C GLN A 427 -43.33 23.74 1.56
N SER A 428 -43.66 22.97 2.59
CA SER A 428 -42.68 22.23 3.40
C SER A 428 -42.79 20.71 3.22
N ILE A 429 -43.08 20.26 1.99
CA ILE A 429 -43.36 18.86 1.67
C ILE A 429 -42.05 18.09 1.50
N SER A 430 -41.94 16.92 2.13
CA SER A 430 -40.80 16.00 1.96
C SER A 430 -41.22 14.55 1.74
N ASP A 431 -42.36 14.14 2.33
CA ASP A 431 -42.91 12.80 2.21
C ASP A 431 -44.03 12.75 1.17
N LEU A 432 -43.83 11.97 0.12
CA LEU A 432 -44.83 11.73 -0.92
C LEU A 432 -45.65 10.46 -0.69
N SER A 433 -45.39 9.71 0.39
CA SER A 433 -46.07 8.44 0.68
C SER A 433 -47.61 8.54 0.61
N PRO A 434 -48.26 9.64 1.06
CA PRO A 434 -49.71 9.78 0.90
C PRO A 434 -50.20 9.80 -0.56
N LEU A 435 -49.37 10.15 -1.54
CA LEU A 435 -49.74 10.15 -2.96
C LEU A 435 -49.70 8.75 -3.60
N THR A 436 -49.20 7.75 -2.88
CA THR A 436 -49.06 6.37 -3.31
C THR A 436 -50.40 5.83 -3.83
N GLY A 437 -50.41 5.30 -5.05
CA GLY A 437 -51.60 4.70 -5.65
C GLY A 437 -52.65 5.68 -6.17
N MET A 438 -52.43 7.00 -6.05
CA MET A 438 -53.27 8.01 -6.71
C MET A 438 -53.08 8.00 -8.23
N LYS A 439 -54.02 8.61 -8.96
CA LYS A 439 -54.04 8.67 -10.42
C LYS A 439 -53.84 10.10 -10.93
N LEU A 440 -52.82 10.79 -10.43
CA LEU A 440 -52.53 12.16 -10.86
C LEU A 440 -51.97 12.16 -12.29
N GLU A 441 -52.26 13.23 -13.01
CA GLU A 441 -51.80 13.50 -14.38
C GLU A 441 -50.76 14.63 -14.38
N LYS A 442 -50.90 15.61 -13.49
CA LYS A 442 -49.95 16.72 -13.32
C LYS A 442 -49.57 16.90 -11.86
N ILE A 443 -48.27 16.94 -11.58
CA ILE A 443 -47.71 17.22 -10.26
C ILE A 443 -46.69 18.35 -10.40
N ASN A 444 -46.90 19.44 -9.66
CA ASN A 444 -45.87 20.46 -9.44
C ASN A 444 -45.61 20.61 -7.94
N LEU A 445 -44.41 20.19 -7.52
CA LEU A 445 -43.91 20.25 -6.15
C LEU A 445 -42.63 21.08 -6.09
N SER A 446 -42.46 22.05 -6.98
CA SER A 446 -41.28 22.89 -7.02
C SER A 446 -41.05 23.65 -5.69
N ASN A 447 -39.77 23.87 -5.36
CA ASN A 447 -39.33 24.55 -4.13
C ASN A 447 -39.88 23.90 -2.83
N ASN A 448 -39.74 22.58 -2.72
CA ASN A 448 -40.05 21.78 -1.53
C ASN A 448 -38.78 21.05 -1.03
N PHE A 449 -38.95 19.99 -0.25
CA PHE A 449 -37.88 19.16 0.30
C PHE A 449 -37.99 17.69 -0.17
N VAL A 450 -38.49 17.47 -1.38
CA VAL A 450 -38.70 16.14 -1.97
C VAL A 450 -37.36 15.52 -2.38
N GLY A 451 -36.87 14.56 -1.60
CA GLY A 451 -35.65 13.80 -1.94
C GLY A 451 -35.92 12.44 -2.60
N ASN A 452 -37.17 11.97 -2.58
CA ASN A 452 -37.54 10.60 -2.95
C ASN A 452 -38.84 10.57 -3.77
N LEU A 453 -38.77 10.03 -4.98
CA LEU A 453 -39.92 9.88 -5.88
C LEU A 453 -40.54 8.47 -5.85
N LEU A 454 -40.06 7.57 -5.00
CA LEU A 454 -40.57 6.19 -4.92
C LEU A 454 -42.11 6.09 -4.81
N PRO A 455 -42.81 6.94 -4.03
CA PRO A 455 -44.28 6.92 -3.98
C PRO A 455 -44.98 7.15 -5.34
N LEU A 456 -44.30 7.74 -6.32
CA LEU A 456 -44.84 8.03 -7.65
C LEU A 456 -44.60 6.89 -8.65
N LYS A 457 -43.84 5.84 -8.30
CA LYS A 457 -43.27 4.87 -9.26
C LYS A 457 -44.28 4.14 -10.17
N ASP A 458 -45.50 3.94 -9.68
CA ASP A 458 -46.58 3.21 -10.37
C ASP A 458 -47.67 4.15 -10.91
N MET A 459 -47.45 5.47 -10.83
CA MET A 459 -48.39 6.49 -11.27
C MET A 459 -48.37 6.67 -12.79
N VAL A 460 -48.70 5.60 -13.52
CA VAL A 460 -48.65 5.53 -15.00
C VAL A 460 -49.56 6.53 -15.72
N THR A 461 -50.41 7.25 -14.99
CA THR A 461 -51.24 8.35 -15.49
C THR A 461 -50.48 9.67 -15.56
N LEU A 462 -49.35 9.81 -14.86
CA LEU A 462 -48.59 11.05 -14.76
C LEU A 462 -48.00 11.44 -16.11
N ARG A 463 -48.30 12.66 -16.55
CA ARG A 463 -47.85 13.29 -17.80
C ARG A 463 -46.89 14.44 -17.54
N GLU A 464 -47.13 15.20 -16.47
CA GLU A 464 -46.31 16.35 -16.12
C GLU A 464 -45.78 16.22 -14.69
N LEU A 465 -44.47 16.32 -14.53
CA LEU A 465 -43.81 16.32 -13.23
C LEU A 465 -42.82 17.49 -13.13
N ASP A 466 -43.10 18.43 -12.24
CA ASP A 466 -42.18 19.50 -11.86
C ASP A 466 -41.76 19.31 -10.40
N VAL A 467 -40.48 19.00 -10.21
CA VAL A 467 -39.82 18.85 -8.90
C VAL A 467 -38.62 19.79 -8.80
N CYS A 468 -38.64 20.88 -9.58
CA CYS A 468 -37.61 21.90 -9.57
C CYS A 468 -37.29 22.40 -8.16
N GLN A 469 -36.02 22.70 -7.88
CA GLN A 469 -35.55 23.17 -6.57
C GLN A 469 -35.87 22.21 -5.41
N ASN A 470 -35.68 20.91 -5.61
CA ASN A 470 -35.78 19.91 -4.54
C ASN A 470 -34.44 19.18 -4.37
N PRO A 471 -34.14 18.60 -3.19
CA PRO A 471 -32.92 17.83 -2.93
C PRO A 471 -32.93 16.42 -3.57
N LEU A 472 -33.46 16.30 -4.78
CA LEU A 472 -33.61 15.05 -5.52
C LEU A 472 -32.29 14.62 -6.16
N ARG A 473 -31.97 13.31 -6.09
CA ARG A 473 -30.75 12.73 -6.68
C ARG A 473 -31.01 11.56 -7.63
N ASP A 474 -32.11 10.85 -7.43
CA ASP A 474 -32.40 9.58 -8.11
C ASP A 474 -33.71 9.67 -8.90
N LEU A 475 -33.62 9.39 -10.19
CA LEU A 475 -34.76 9.34 -11.11
C LEU A 475 -35.27 7.92 -11.35
N THR A 476 -34.64 6.88 -10.76
CA THR A 476 -35.05 5.48 -10.94
C THR A 476 -36.54 5.25 -10.69
N PRO A 477 -37.18 5.88 -9.68
CA PRO A 477 -38.62 5.74 -9.47
C PRO A 477 -39.49 6.10 -10.66
N ILE A 478 -39.09 7.07 -11.49
CA ILE A 478 -39.91 7.52 -12.63
C ILE A 478 -39.63 6.77 -13.92
N SER A 479 -38.68 5.82 -13.93
CA SER A 479 -38.24 5.09 -15.13
C SER A 479 -39.34 4.30 -15.85
N ARG A 480 -40.43 3.96 -15.16
CA ARG A 480 -41.59 3.23 -15.70
C ARG A 480 -42.81 4.11 -15.96
N LEU A 481 -42.70 5.43 -15.81
CA LEU A 481 -43.79 6.37 -16.07
C LEU A 481 -43.89 6.71 -17.56
N LEU A 482 -44.24 5.71 -18.36
CA LEU A 482 -44.23 5.77 -19.83
C LEU A 482 -45.21 6.78 -20.45
N SER A 483 -46.08 7.38 -19.63
CA SER A 483 -46.98 8.47 -20.02
C SER A 483 -46.39 9.86 -19.83
N LEU A 484 -45.20 10.00 -19.24
CA LEU A 484 -44.59 11.29 -18.93
C LEU A 484 -44.22 12.04 -20.22
N GLU A 485 -44.72 13.26 -20.34
CA GLU A 485 -44.60 14.17 -21.48
C GLU A 485 -43.75 15.40 -21.14
N SER A 486 -43.81 15.88 -19.89
CA SER A 486 -43.00 17.01 -19.41
C SER A 486 -42.34 16.68 -18.07
N LEU A 487 -41.05 16.97 -17.95
CA LEU A 487 -40.27 16.79 -16.73
C LEU A 487 -39.42 18.02 -16.46
N ASP A 488 -39.57 18.61 -15.28
CA ASP A 488 -38.69 19.66 -14.77
C ASP A 488 -38.00 19.18 -13.49
N ILE A 489 -36.68 18.99 -13.60
CA ILE A 489 -35.79 18.64 -12.48
C ILE A 489 -34.74 19.71 -12.26
N SER A 490 -34.96 20.92 -12.78
CA SER A 490 -34.00 22.01 -12.69
C SER A 490 -33.66 22.33 -11.24
N GLN A 491 -32.42 22.70 -10.98
CA GLN A 491 -31.90 23.00 -9.65
C GLN A 491 -32.02 21.83 -8.64
N THR A 492 -32.00 20.59 -9.12
CA THR A 492 -31.87 19.37 -8.28
C THR A 492 -30.42 18.88 -8.24
N GLN A 493 -30.16 17.79 -7.53
CA GLN A 493 -28.85 17.13 -7.42
C GLN A 493 -28.76 15.86 -8.29
N VAL A 494 -29.60 15.75 -9.31
CA VAL A 494 -29.58 14.65 -10.26
C VAL A 494 -28.37 14.79 -11.18
N THR A 495 -27.63 13.71 -11.36
CA THR A 495 -26.46 13.62 -12.25
C THR A 495 -26.60 12.51 -13.29
N ASP A 496 -27.40 11.48 -13.00
CA ASP A 496 -27.65 10.35 -13.90
C ASP A 496 -29.04 10.47 -14.53
N LEU A 497 -29.05 10.61 -15.86
CA LEU A 497 -30.27 10.67 -16.68
C LEU A 497 -30.68 9.30 -17.25
N MET A 498 -29.92 8.22 -17.00
CA MET A 498 -30.22 6.89 -17.52
C MET A 498 -31.65 6.40 -17.23
N PRO A 499 -32.28 6.70 -16.07
CA PRO A 499 -33.68 6.35 -15.81
C PRO A 499 -34.68 6.90 -16.84
N LEU A 500 -34.34 7.95 -17.59
CA LEU A 500 -35.23 8.54 -18.60
C LEU A 500 -35.28 7.73 -19.91
N ALA A 501 -34.36 6.79 -20.12
CA ALA A 501 -34.11 6.16 -21.43
C ALA A 501 -35.34 5.57 -22.14
N GLU A 502 -36.32 5.08 -21.37
CA GLU A 502 -37.54 4.42 -21.88
C GLU A 502 -38.76 5.36 -21.92
N LEU A 503 -38.63 6.62 -21.49
CA LEU A 503 -39.72 7.60 -21.46
C LEU A 503 -39.97 8.19 -22.85
N THR A 504 -40.38 7.32 -23.77
CA THR A 504 -40.49 7.65 -25.19
C THR A 504 -41.50 8.75 -25.52
N LYS A 505 -42.44 9.06 -24.61
CA LYS A 505 -43.40 10.17 -24.75
C LYS A 505 -42.87 11.52 -24.26
N LEU A 506 -41.69 11.58 -23.64
CA LEU A 506 -41.15 12.82 -23.09
C LEU A 506 -40.87 13.82 -24.22
N GLN A 507 -41.47 15.00 -24.13
CA GLN A 507 -41.42 16.09 -25.10
C GLN A 507 -40.61 17.28 -24.56
N THR A 508 -40.77 17.59 -23.28
CA THR A 508 -40.11 18.74 -22.65
C THR A 508 -39.28 18.28 -21.45
N LEU A 509 -38.03 18.71 -21.38
CA LEU A 509 -37.12 18.39 -20.29
C LEU A 509 -36.33 19.61 -19.81
N GLN A 510 -36.58 20.04 -18.58
CA GLN A 510 -35.86 21.18 -17.98
C GLN A 510 -34.78 20.67 -17.01
N LEU A 511 -33.52 21.02 -17.27
CA LEU A 511 -32.33 20.59 -16.51
C LEU A 511 -31.50 21.76 -15.96
N GLU A 512 -32.07 22.97 -15.93
CA GLU A 512 -31.30 24.17 -15.63
C GLU A 512 -30.63 24.08 -14.25
N TYR A 513 -29.36 24.47 -14.14
CA TYR A 513 -28.54 24.39 -12.90
C TYR A 513 -28.40 22.97 -12.30
N CYS A 514 -28.55 21.91 -13.09
CA CYS A 514 -28.15 20.57 -12.69
C CYS A 514 -26.68 20.29 -13.01
N ASP A 515 -26.00 19.51 -12.16
CA ASP A 515 -24.61 19.11 -12.34
C ASP A 515 -24.48 17.91 -13.31
N ILE A 516 -25.13 18.00 -14.48
CA ILE A 516 -25.18 16.95 -15.51
C ILE A 516 -24.05 17.17 -16.53
N GLU A 517 -23.33 16.09 -16.84
CA GLU A 517 -22.26 16.07 -17.86
C GLU A 517 -22.61 15.24 -19.10
N ASP A 518 -23.37 14.14 -18.93
CA ASP A 518 -23.67 13.17 -19.99
C ASP A 518 -25.14 13.20 -20.40
N ILE A 519 -25.39 13.61 -21.65
CA ILE A 519 -26.73 13.66 -22.25
C ILE A 519 -26.97 12.61 -23.33
N ARG A 520 -26.12 11.59 -23.45
CA ARG A 520 -26.28 10.55 -24.50
C ARG A 520 -27.61 9.82 -24.43
N VAL A 521 -28.20 9.72 -23.25
CA VAL A 521 -29.53 9.13 -23.07
C VAL A 521 -30.62 9.92 -23.79
N LEU A 522 -30.47 11.25 -23.93
CA LEU A 522 -31.44 12.09 -24.62
C LEU A 522 -31.54 11.73 -26.10
N ALA A 523 -30.50 11.12 -26.69
CA ALA A 523 -30.55 10.58 -28.06
C ALA A 523 -31.58 9.45 -28.23
N LYS A 524 -31.97 8.78 -27.16
CA LYS A 524 -32.95 7.68 -27.16
C LYS A 524 -34.39 8.16 -27.05
N LEU A 525 -34.62 9.45 -26.82
CA LEU A 525 -35.95 10.04 -26.67
C LEU A 525 -36.43 10.54 -28.04
N PRO A 526 -37.32 9.80 -28.73
CA PRO A 526 -37.68 10.10 -30.11
C PRO A 526 -38.64 11.30 -30.23
N ASN A 527 -39.39 11.61 -29.18
CA ASN A 527 -40.39 12.68 -29.16
C ASN A 527 -39.93 13.93 -28.39
N LEU A 528 -38.65 14.00 -27.99
CA LEU A 528 -38.11 15.17 -27.29
C LEU A 528 -38.09 16.36 -28.25
N GLN A 529 -38.79 17.43 -27.86
CA GLN A 529 -38.97 18.66 -28.65
C GLN A 529 -38.21 19.84 -28.05
N GLU A 530 -38.23 19.98 -26.72
CA GLU A 530 -37.55 21.07 -26.00
C GLU A 530 -36.72 20.52 -24.84
N VAL A 531 -35.49 21.02 -24.71
CA VAL A 531 -34.64 20.77 -23.55
C VAL A 531 -33.93 22.04 -23.11
N ASP A 532 -33.96 22.32 -21.81
CA ASP A 532 -33.16 23.39 -21.23
C ASP A 532 -31.94 22.82 -20.51
N LEU A 533 -30.77 23.17 -21.04
CA LEU A 533 -29.45 22.76 -20.55
C LEU A 533 -28.69 23.92 -19.92
N SER A 534 -29.39 25.03 -19.65
CA SER A 534 -28.76 26.25 -19.20
C SER A 534 -28.07 26.04 -17.85
N ASN A 535 -26.89 26.64 -17.69
CA ASN A 535 -26.11 26.58 -16.46
C ASN A 535 -25.77 25.15 -15.97
N THR A 536 -25.59 24.19 -16.90
CA THR A 536 -25.14 22.81 -16.61
C THR A 536 -23.64 22.61 -16.90
N LEU A 537 -23.13 21.39 -16.74
CA LEU A 537 -21.71 21.02 -16.95
C LEU A 537 -21.46 20.32 -18.31
N ILE A 538 -22.39 20.45 -19.25
CA ILE A 538 -22.36 19.74 -20.53
C ILE A 538 -21.24 20.28 -21.43
N THR A 539 -20.50 19.34 -22.04
CA THR A 539 -19.38 19.64 -22.93
C THR A 539 -19.57 19.16 -24.38
N ASP A 540 -20.67 18.47 -24.68
CA ASP A 540 -20.99 17.98 -26.02
C ASP A 540 -22.50 17.96 -26.25
N LEU A 541 -22.96 18.68 -27.29
CA LEU A 541 -24.36 18.73 -27.74
C LEU A 541 -24.64 17.79 -28.92
N SER A 542 -23.63 17.08 -29.44
CA SER A 542 -23.80 16.16 -30.56
C SER A 542 -24.88 15.09 -30.36
N PRO A 543 -25.16 14.58 -29.14
CA PRO A 543 -26.24 13.60 -28.94
C PRO A 543 -27.65 14.13 -29.22
N LEU A 544 -27.84 15.45 -29.27
CA LEU A 544 -29.14 16.08 -29.53
C LEU A 544 -29.41 16.34 -31.01
N ILE A 545 -28.39 16.22 -31.87
CA ILE A 545 -28.56 16.42 -33.32
C ILE A 545 -29.52 15.35 -33.87
N ARG A 546 -30.59 15.80 -34.54
CA ARG A 546 -31.56 14.93 -35.20
C ARG A 546 -31.52 15.06 -36.71
N GLN A 547 -31.81 13.97 -37.43
CA GLN A 547 -31.99 14.01 -38.89
C GLN A 547 -33.33 14.65 -39.28
N HIS A 548 -34.35 14.47 -38.45
CA HIS A 548 -35.71 14.98 -38.63
C HIS A 548 -36.26 15.45 -37.29
N ASN A 549 -37.11 16.49 -37.29
CA ASN A 549 -37.68 17.13 -36.10
C ASN A 549 -36.58 17.65 -35.16
N PRO A 550 -36.02 18.84 -35.43
CA PRO A 550 -34.95 19.38 -34.61
C PRO A 550 -35.42 19.63 -33.18
N VAL A 551 -34.50 19.44 -32.24
CA VAL A 551 -34.73 19.72 -30.81
C VAL A 551 -34.40 21.17 -30.52
N THR A 552 -35.31 21.87 -29.85
CA THR A 552 -35.06 23.21 -29.29
C THR A 552 -34.26 23.08 -28.01
N VAL A 553 -33.12 23.76 -27.94
CA VAL A 553 -32.15 23.68 -26.84
C VAL A 553 -31.88 25.06 -26.28
N ARG A 554 -32.31 25.32 -25.03
CA ARG A 554 -31.85 26.47 -24.27
C ARG A 554 -30.47 26.16 -23.69
N CYS A 555 -29.51 27.04 -23.92
CA CYS A 555 -28.08 26.77 -23.67
C CYS A 555 -27.37 27.92 -22.95
N VAL A 556 -28.12 28.77 -22.23
CA VAL A 556 -27.58 29.92 -21.52
C VAL A 556 -26.52 29.45 -20.51
N GLY A 557 -25.34 30.05 -20.52
CA GLY A 557 -24.26 29.70 -19.60
C GLY A 557 -23.41 28.47 -20.00
N LEU A 558 -23.71 27.77 -21.11
CA LEU A 558 -22.84 26.72 -21.63
C LEU A 558 -21.54 27.32 -22.27
N PRO A 559 -20.43 26.56 -22.32
CA PRO A 559 -19.20 27.05 -22.94
C PRO A 559 -19.40 27.35 -24.43
N ARG A 560 -18.92 28.50 -24.90
CA ARG A 560 -19.11 28.96 -26.30
C ARG A 560 -18.67 27.94 -27.34
N ASN A 561 -17.55 27.26 -27.10
CA ASN A 561 -17.04 26.23 -28.01
C ASN A 561 -17.98 25.02 -28.17
N VAL A 562 -18.80 24.73 -27.15
CA VAL A 562 -19.79 23.65 -27.18
C VAL A 562 -20.99 24.06 -28.03
N VAL A 563 -21.48 25.28 -27.84
CA VAL A 563 -22.59 25.87 -28.60
C VAL A 563 -22.20 26.05 -30.08
N ASP A 564 -21.01 26.61 -30.33
CA ASP A 564 -20.52 26.89 -31.68
C ASP A 564 -20.29 25.62 -32.52
N ALA A 565 -19.99 24.48 -31.87
CA ALA A 565 -19.81 23.20 -32.55
C ALA A 565 -21.07 22.70 -33.29
N VAL A 566 -22.26 23.14 -32.86
CA VAL A 566 -23.55 22.71 -33.41
C VAL A 566 -24.39 23.85 -33.99
N ARG A 567 -23.92 25.11 -33.91
CA ARG A 567 -24.64 26.35 -34.27
C ARG A 567 -25.29 26.34 -35.66
N ASN A 568 -24.68 25.70 -36.64
CA ASN A 568 -25.17 25.67 -38.02
C ASN A 568 -25.84 24.34 -38.39
N ASN A 569 -26.12 23.47 -37.42
CA ASN A 569 -26.71 22.17 -37.67
C ASN A 569 -28.24 22.27 -37.71
N PRO A 570 -28.92 21.89 -38.82
CA PRO A 570 -30.37 22.01 -38.94
C PRO A 570 -31.15 21.04 -38.05
N GLY A 571 -30.48 20.07 -37.41
CA GLY A 571 -31.04 19.09 -36.50
C GLY A 571 -31.19 19.55 -35.05
N ILE A 572 -30.85 20.81 -34.76
CA ILE A 572 -30.91 21.41 -33.42
C ILE A 572 -31.20 22.91 -33.56
N VAL A 573 -32.07 23.44 -32.71
CA VAL A 573 -32.39 24.88 -32.65
C VAL A 573 -31.87 25.41 -31.32
N LEU A 574 -30.98 26.39 -31.34
CA LEU A 574 -30.36 26.95 -30.14
C LEU A 574 -31.09 28.22 -29.69
N ILE A 575 -31.36 28.31 -28.39
CA ILE A 575 -31.85 29.51 -27.72
C ILE A 575 -30.76 29.95 -26.72
N GLU A 576 -30.21 31.14 -26.95
CA GLU A 576 -29.13 31.77 -26.15
C GLU A 576 -29.64 32.95 -25.28
N GLU A 577 -30.97 33.17 -25.33
CA GLU A 577 -31.89 34.06 -24.57
C GLU A 577 -31.64 34.36 -23.08
#